data_AF-A0A7W1E2Q1-F1
#
_entry.id   AF-A0A7W1E2Q1-F1
#
_cell.length_a   1.000
_cell.length_b   1.000
_cell.length_c   1.000
_cell.angle_alpha   90.00
_cell.angle_beta   90.00
_cell.angle_gamma   90.00
#
_symmetry.space_group_name_H-M   'P 1'
#
loop_
_entity.id
_entity.type
_entity.pdbx_description
1 polymer ?
#
loop_
_entity_poly.entity_id
_entity_poly.type
_entity_poly.pdbx_seq_one_letter_code
_entity_poly.pdbx_strand_id
1 'polypeptide(L)' 'MAKVMAAAVQASPVFLDRDATVRKAAALIEKAAGAGAELIAFAEAFVPTYPDWVW' A
#
# COMPACT_ATOMS: atom_id res chain seq x y z
N MET A 1 -14.07 3.39 -23.93
CA MET A 1 -13.30 2.76 -22.83
C MET A 1 -14.17 2.70 -21.59
N ALA A 2 -14.06 1.65 -20.78
CA ALA A 2 -14.78 1.55 -19.51
C ALA A 2 -14.13 2.47 -18.45
N LYS A 3 -14.94 2.98 -17.52
CA LYS A 3 -14.46 3.77 -16.37
C LYS A 3 -13.81 2.82 -15.37
N VAL A 4 -12.60 3.15 -14.90
CA VAL A 4 -11.88 2.42 -13.84
C VAL A 4 -11.84 3.29 -12.59
N MET A 5 -12.12 2.70 -11.42
CA MET A 5 -11.90 3.37 -10.14
C MET A 5 -10.56 2.93 -9.55
N ALA A 6 -9.67 3.88 -9.28
CA ALA A 6 -8.34 3.60 -8.73
C ALA A 6 -8.15 4.25 -7.34
N ALA A 7 -7.32 3.64 -6.50
CA ALA A 7 -6.98 4.11 -5.16
C ALA A 7 -5.45 4.35 -5.04
N ALA A 8 -5.07 5.50 -4.49
CA ALA A 8 -3.71 5.80 -4.09
C ALA A 8 -3.59 5.68 -2.57
N VAL A 9 -2.62 4.90 -2.10
CA VAL A 9 -2.43 4.64 -0.67
C VAL A 9 -1.47 5.66 -0.07
N GLN A 10 -1.98 6.46 0.87
CA GLN A 10 -1.16 7.28 1.76
C GLN A 10 -1.12 6.63 3.15
N ALA A 11 -0.09 5.82 3.39
CA ALA A 11 0.17 5.19 4.67
C ALA A 11 1.67 4.99 4.85
N SER A 12 2.14 4.97 6.10
CA SER A 12 3.47 4.47 6.42
C SER A 12 3.48 2.94 6.46
N PRO A 13 4.62 2.29 6.22
CA PRO A 13 4.74 0.87 6.49
C PRO A 13 5.03 0.59 7.97
N VAL A 14 5.15 -0.68 8.35
CA VAL A 14 5.60 -1.05 9.71
C VAL A 14 7.11 -1.09 9.69
N PHE A 15 7.73 -0.14 10.39
CA PHE A 15 9.18 0.11 10.32
C PHE A 15 9.98 -1.15 10.57
N LEU A 16 10.78 -1.55 9.57
CA LEU A 16 11.64 -2.74 9.57
C LEU A 16 10.93 -4.08 9.87
N ASP A 17 9.60 -4.15 9.77
CA ASP A 17 8.83 -5.39 9.88
C ASP A 17 8.14 -5.70 8.55
N ARG A 18 8.75 -6.61 7.79
CA ARG A 18 8.23 -7.06 6.49
C ARG A 18 6.86 -7.71 6.61
N ASP A 19 6.71 -8.65 7.54
CA ASP A 19 5.51 -9.48 7.58
C ASP A 19 4.32 -8.66 8.10
N ALA A 20 4.53 -7.76 9.06
CA ALA A 20 3.51 -6.82 9.50
C ALA A 20 3.14 -5.81 8.41
N THR A 21 4.11 -5.35 7.63
CA THR A 21 3.83 -4.46 6.49
C THR A 21 3.05 -5.15 5.39
N VAL A 22 3.35 -6.42 5.08
CA VAL A 22 2.57 -7.23 4.12
C VAL A 22 1.14 -7.41 4.61
N ARG A 23 0.94 -7.73 5.90
CA ARG A 23 -0.42 -7.80 6.50
C ARG A 23 -1.16 -6.47 6.39
N LYS A 24 -0.48 -5.34 6.65
CA LYS A 24 -1.05 -3.99 6.49
C LYS A 24 -1.42 -3.69 5.03
N ALA A 25 -0.56 -4.06 4.08
CA ALA A 25 -0.85 -3.90 2.65
C ALA A 25 -2.10 -4.68 2.24
N ALA A 26 -2.23 -5.94 2.66
CA ALA A 26 -3.42 -6.76 2.39
C ALA A 26 -4.71 -6.12 2.94
N ALA A 27 -4.70 -5.63 4.18
CA ALA A 27 -5.85 -4.94 4.76
C ALA A 27 -6.22 -3.64 4.01
N LEU A 28 -5.24 -2.91 3.48
CA LEU A 28 -5.48 -1.71 2.66
C LEU A 28 -6.04 -2.05 1.28
N ILE A 29 -5.61 -3.16 0.68
CA ILE A 29 -6.19 -3.69 -0.57
C ILE A 29 -7.66 -4.05 -0.36
N GLU A 30 -7.98 -4.79 0.71
CA GLU A 30 -9.37 -5.16 1.04
C GLU A 30 -10.25 -3.91 1.26
N LYS A 31 -9.73 -2.91 1.96
CA LYS A 31 -10.42 -1.62 2.15
C LYS A 31 -10.70 -0.92 0.82
N ALA A 32 -9.72 -0.86 -0.08
CA ALA A 32 -9.88 -0.21 -1.38
C ALA A 32 -10.87 -0.97 -2.28
N ALA A 33 -10.78 -2.30 -2.29
CA ALA A 33 -11.73 -3.17 -3.00
C ALA A 33 -13.16 -3.00 -2.45
N GLY A 34 -13.33 -2.90 -1.13
CA GLY A 34 -14.62 -2.61 -0.49
C GLY A 34 -15.18 -1.22 -0.83
N ALA A 35 -14.33 -0.27 -1.24
CA ALA A 35 -14.72 1.02 -1.78
C ALA A 35 -14.93 1.00 -3.32
N GLY A 36 -14.78 -0.15 -3.96
CA GLY A 36 -14.98 -0.39 -5.39
C GLY A 36 -13.76 -0.10 -6.27
N ALA A 37 -12.58 0.07 -5.70
CA ALA A 37 -11.36 0.27 -6.48
C ALA A 37 -10.97 -1.02 -7.21
N GLU A 38 -10.65 -0.89 -8.50
CA GLU A 38 -10.17 -1.96 -9.38
C GLU A 38 -8.63 -1.93 -9.54
N LEU A 39 -8.01 -0.82 -9.17
CA LEU A 39 -6.56 -0.62 -9.14
C LEU A 39 -6.16 0.08 -7.84
N ILE A 40 -5.07 -0.36 -7.22
CA ILE A 40 -4.50 0.26 -6.03
C ILE A 40 -2.99 0.43 -6.20
N ALA A 41 -2.47 1.59 -5.80
CA ALA A 41 -1.04 1.91 -5.85
C ALA A 41 -0.51 2.27 -4.46
N PHE A 42 0.69 1.77 -4.15
CA PHE A 42 1.44 2.05 -2.93
C PHE A 42 2.63 2.96 -3.22
N ALA A 43 3.16 3.61 -2.17
CA ALA A 43 4.39 4.38 -2.26
C ALA A 43 5.60 3.49 -2.56
N GLU A 44 6.68 4.11 -3.06
CA GLU A 44 7.95 3.45 -3.28
C GLU A 44 8.49 2.79 -2.00
N ALA A 45 9.08 1.60 -2.15
CA ALA A 45 9.68 0.83 -1.06
C ALA A 45 8.75 0.64 0.16
N PHE A 46 7.43 0.53 -0.07
CA PHE A 46 6.47 0.35 1.03
C PHE A 46 6.78 -0.89 1.86
N VAL A 47 7.37 -1.96 1.31
CA VAL A 47 7.68 -3.19 2.09
C VAL A 47 9.19 -3.32 2.35
N PRO A 48 9.68 -3.31 3.62
CA PRO A 48 9.02 -2.85 4.84
C PRO A 48 9.18 -1.35 5.12
N THR A 49 10.05 -0.65 4.39
CA THR A 49 10.27 0.80 4.49
C THR A 49 11.35 1.20 3.48
N TYR A 50 11.32 2.46 3.07
CA TYR A 50 12.44 3.09 2.38
C TYR A 50 13.65 3.23 3.33
N PRO A 51 14.89 2.97 2.87
CA PRO A 51 16.09 3.05 3.70
C PRO A 51 16.59 4.48 3.86
N ASP A 52 15.84 5.30 4.59
CA ASP A 52 16.17 6.71 4.85
C ASP A 52 17.46 6.89 5.68
N TRP A 53 17.88 5.85 6.40
CA TRP A 53 19.09 5.84 7.23
C TRP A 53 20.41 5.69 6.45
N VAL A 54 20.36 5.69 5.11
CA VAL A 54 21.55 5.51 4.25
C VAL A 54 22.19 6.84 3.85
N TRP A 55 21.57 7.97 4.21
CA TRP A 55 22.02 9.33 3.86
C TRP A 55 22.87 10.00 4.94
#